data_AF-A0A1M6D8A0-F1
#
_entry.id   AF-A0A1M6D8A0-F1
#
_cell.length_a   1.000
_cell.length_b   1.000
_cell.length_c   1.000
_cell.angle_alpha   90.00
_cell.angle_beta   90.00
_cell.angle_gamma   90.00
#
_symmetry.space_group_name_H-M   'P 1'
#
loop_
_entity.id
_entity.type
_entity.pdbx_description
1 polymer ?
#
loop_
_entity_poly.entity_id
_entity_poly.type
_entity_poly.pdbx_seq_one_letter_code
_entity_poly.pdbx_strand_id
1 'polypeptide(L)' 'MTNRAIKYRAYPTTEQSVMFAKTFGCCRKVYNLMLSDKIESYKSTGKFVTVTPAKYKKDYPYLR' A
#
# COMPACT_ATOMS: atom_id res chain seq x y z
N MET A 1 -16.28 35.32 17.52
CA MET A 1 -16.75 34.07 16.89
C MET A 1 -16.15 32.91 17.66
N THR A 2 -16.98 31.95 18.09
CA THR A 2 -16.54 30.82 18.92
C THR A 2 -16.10 29.67 18.03
N ASN A 3 -14.89 29.13 18.24
CA ASN A 3 -14.40 27.98 17.50
C ASN A 3 -15.21 26.73 17.88
N ARG A 4 -15.75 26.02 16.86
CA ARG A 4 -16.44 24.73 17.02
C ARG A 4 -15.57 23.62 16.46
N ALA A 5 -15.36 22.56 17.24
CA ALA A 5 -14.77 21.31 16.79
C ALA A 5 -15.84 20.22 16.78
N ILE A 6 -15.89 19.45 15.70
CA ILE A 6 -16.83 18.32 15.53
C ILE A 6 -16.02 17.04 15.36
N LYS A 7 -16.37 16.02 16.13
CA LYS A 7 -15.81 14.66 16.00
C LYS A 7 -16.89 13.75 15.46
N TYR A 8 -16.64 13.14 14.31
CA TYR A 8 -17.52 12.15 13.70
C TYR A 8 -16.77 10.84 13.46
N ARG A 9 -17.52 9.73 13.44
CA ARG A 9 -17.03 8.43 13.02
C ARG A 9 -17.82 8.02 11.78
N ALA A 10 -17.12 7.90 10.65
CA ALA A 10 -17.70 7.40 9.42
C ALA A 10 -17.64 5.86 9.41
N TYR A 11 -18.75 5.22 9.10
CA TYR A 11 -18.82 3.79 8.84
C TYR A 11 -19.01 3.57 7.34
N PRO A 12 -18.14 2.79 6.69
CA PRO A 12 -18.27 2.55 5.26
C PRO A 12 -19.52 1.72 4.95
N THR A 13 -20.12 1.97 3.79
CA THR A 13 -21.08 1.03 3.21
C THR A 13 -20.37 -0.27 2.81
N THR A 14 -21.14 -1.31 2.48
CA THR A 14 -20.57 -2.58 2.00
C THR A 14 -19.67 -2.37 0.77
N GLU A 15 -20.11 -1.57 -0.20
CA GLU A 15 -19.33 -1.25 -1.40
C GLU A 15 -18.04 -0.51 -1.08
N GLN A 16 -18.10 0.47 -0.18
CA GLN A 16 -16.92 1.21 0.28
C GLN A 16 -15.93 0.31 1.02
N SER A 17 -16.44 -0.60 1.85
CA SER A 17 -15.60 -1.56 2.58
C SER A 17 -14.84 -2.48 1.63
N VAL A 18 -15.51 -2.99 0.60
CA VAL A 18 -14.89 -3.82 -0.45
C VAL A 18 -13.85 -3.02 -1.23
N MET A 19 -14.18 -1.77 -1.61
CA MET A 19 -13.24 -0.87 -2.29
C MET A 19 -12.00 -0.62 -1.43
N PHE A 20 -12.15 -0.31 -0.15
CA PHE A 20 -11.04 -0.09 0.76
C PHE A 20 -10.17 -1.33 0.94
N ALA A 21 -10.79 -2.50 1.11
CA ALA A 21 -10.06 -3.76 1.21
C ALA A 21 -9.20 -4.02 -0.04
N LYS A 22 -9.76 -3.79 -1.24
CA LYS A 22 -9.02 -3.92 -2.51
C LYS A 22 -7.87 -2.90 -2.59
N THR A 23 -8.16 -1.62 -2.37
CA THR A 23 -7.16 -0.54 -2.48
C THR A 23 -6.03 -0.69 -1.48
N PHE A 24 -6.36 -0.77 -0.18
CA PHE A 24 -5.35 -0.91 0.88
C PHE A 24 -4.63 -2.26 0.81
N GLY A 25 -5.32 -3.32 0.39
CA GLY A 25 -4.71 -4.63 0.13
C GLY A 25 -3.65 -4.56 -0.96
N CYS A 26 -3.96 -3.95 -2.11
CA CYS A 26 -3.00 -3.76 -3.20
C CYS A 26 -1.81 -2.88 -2.78
N CYS A 27 -2.07 -1.75 -2.11
CA CYS A 27 -1.00 -0.87 -1.61
C CYS A 27 -0.07 -1.60 -0.63
N ARG A 28 -0.64 -2.33 0.33
CA ARG A 28 0.12 -3.11 1.32
C ARG A 28 0.95 -4.20 0.66
N LYS A 29 0.39 -4.91 -0.34
CA LYS A 29 1.11 -5.95 -1.08
C LYS A 29 2.31 -5.37 -1.83
N VAL A 30 2.14 -4.28 -2.58
CA VAL A 30 3.23 -3.60 -3.30
C VAL A 30 4.32 -3.14 -2.35
N TYR A 31 3.95 -2.48 -1.24
CA TYR A 31 4.91 -2.02 -0.25
C TYR A 31 5.73 -3.19 0.33
N ASN A 32 5.08 -4.27 0.71
CA ASN A 32 5.76 -5.45 1.27
C ASN A 32 6.71 -6.12 0.27
N LEU A 33 6.33 -6.21 -1.01
CA LEU A 33 7.21 -6.73 -2.07
C LEU A 33 8.46 -5.85 -2.22
N MET A 34 8.28 -4.54 -2.29
CA MET A 34 9.38 -3.58 -2.40
C MET A 34 10.30 -3.62 -1.18
N LEU A 35 9.72 -3.73 0.01
CA LEU A 35 10.49 -3.84 1.25
C LEU A 35 11.31 -5.13 1.27
N SER A 36 10.73 -6.25 0.85
CA SER A 36 11.43 -7.54 0.75
C SER A 36 12.66 -7.44 -0.16
N ASP A 37 12.48 -6.90 -1.37
CA ASP A 37 13.59 -6.71 -2.33
C ASP A 37 14.70 -5.81 -1.76
N LYS A 38 14.31 -4.74 -1.05
CA LYS A 38 15.27 -3.83 -0.40
C LYS A 38 16.07 -4.52 0.70
N ILE A 39 15.40 -5.33 1.53
CA ILE A 39 16.06 -6.10 2.60
C ILE A 39 17.04 -7.10 2.00
N GLU A 40 16.65 -7.84 0.96
CA GLU A 40 17.50 -8.82 0.29
C GLU A 40 18.72 -8.18 -0.38
N SER A 41 18.52 -7.08 -1.10
CA SER A 41 19.61 -6.28 -1.69
C SER A 41 20.59 -5.80 -0.62
N TYR A 42 20.08 -5.30 0.50
CA TYR A 42 20.94 -4.79 1.57
C TYR A 42 21.76 -5.92 2.21
N LYS A 43 21.16 -7.08 2.45
CA LYS A 43 21.86 -8.25 3.01
C LYS A 43 22.99 -8.76 2.10
N SER A 44 22.79 -8.71 0.77
CA SER A 44 23.76 -9.23 -0.20
C SER A 44 24.84 -8.22 -0.60
N THR A 45 24.51 -6.93 -0.66
CA THR A 45 25.41 -5.89 -1.23
C THR A 45 25.78 -4.77 -0.25
N GLY A 46 25.12 -4.70 0.91
CA GLY A 46 25.21 -3.56 1.83
C GLY A 46 24.53 -2.28 1.32
N LYS A 47 23.82 -2.34 0.18
CA LYS A 47 23.15 -1.19 -0.44
C LYS A 47 21.67 -1.49 -0.73
N PHE A 48 20.84 -0.45 -0.67
CA PHE A 48 19.43 -0.56 -1.05
C PHE A 48 19.26 -0.48 -2.57
N VAL A 49 18.47 -1.39 -3.11
CA VAL A 49 18.06 -1.35 -4.52
C VAL A 49 16.92 -0.35 -4.72
N THR A 50 16.94 0.34 -5.86
CA THR A 50 15.80 1.13 -6.34
C THR A 50 14.84 0.21 -7.07
N VAL A 51 13.72 -0.11 -6.42
CA VAL A 51 12.61 -0.87 -7.01
C VAL A 51 11.42 0.04 -7.28
N THR A 52 10.68 -0.23 -8.36
CA THR A 52 9.44 0.47 -8.70
C THR A 52 8.27 -0.51 -8.70
N PRO A 53 7.03 -0.05 -8.38
CA PRO A 53 5.86 -0.91 -8.41
C PRO A 53 5.60 -1.62 -9.75
N ALA A 54 6.04 -1.02 -10.87
CA ALA A 54 5.88 -1.57 -12.21
C ALA A 54 6.49 -2.98 -12.35
N LYS A 55 7.56 -3.27 -11.59
CA LYS A 55 8.21 -4.59 -11.54
C LYS A 55 7.22 -5.73 -11.27
N TYR A 56 6.24 -5.50 -10.40
CA TYR A 56 5.32 -6.55 -9.93
C TYR A 56 4.04 -6.67 -10.76
N LYS A 57 3.75 -5.72 -11.67
CA LYS A 57 2.50 -5.72 -12.45
C LYS A 57 2.38 -6.88 -13.45
N LYS A 58 3.51 -7.53 -13.78
CA LYS A 58 3.53 -8.73 -14.64
C LYS A 58 3.01 -9.96 -13.89
N ASP A 59 3.51 -10.17 -12.66
CA ASP A 59 3.20 -11.37 -11.87
C ASP A 59 1.86 -11.24 -11.12
N TYR A 60 1.40 -10.01 -10.92
CA TYR A 60 0.14 -9.71 -10.23
C TYR A 60 -0.75 -8.80 -11.11
N PRO A 61 -1.52 -9.38 -12.07
CA PRO A 61 -2.34 -8.60 -13.01
C PRO A 61 -3.40 -7.71 -12.35
N TYR A 62 -3.81 -8.01 -11.12
CA TYR A 62 -4.77 -7.21 -10.34
C TYR A 62 -4.16 -5.95 -9.71
N LEU A 63 -2.84 -5.73 -9.83
CA LEU A 63 -2.16 -4.50 -9.43
C LEU A 63 -2.12 -3.44 -10.55
N ARG A 64 -2.89 -3.65 -11.63
CA ARG A 64 -2.87 -2.77 -12.81
C ARG A 64 -3.54 -1.44 -12.55
#